data_AF-A0A8J5QWL1-F1
#
_entry.id   AF-A0A8J5QWL1-F1
#
_cell.length_a   1.000
_cell.length_b   1.000
_cell.length_c   1.000
_cell.angle_alpha   90.00
_cell.angle_beta   90.00
_cell.angle_gamma   90.00
#
_symmetry.space_group_name_H-M   'P 1'
#
loop_
_entity.id
_entity.type
_entity.pdbx_description
1 polymer ?
#
loop_
_entity_poly.entity_id
_entity_poly.type
_entity_poly.pdbx_seq_one_letter_code
_entity_poly.pdbx_strand_id
1 'polypeptide(L)'
;MPGGKSIYGNKFDDESFELKHTGPGILSMANSGPNSNGSQFFLCLAKTDWLDNKHVVFGHVLSGLDVLKKMEKYGSKGGSVSQKVVITTCGELL
;
A
#
# COMPACT_ATOMS: atom_id res chain seq x y z
N MET A 1 -18.53 4.28 3.08
CA MET A 1 -17.89 2.95 3.06
C MET A 1 -16.52 3.11 2.42
N PRO A 2 -15.41 2.63 3.00
CA PRO A 2 -14.16 2.55 2.25
C PRO A 2 -14.42 1.69 1.00
N GLY A 3 -14.19 2.27 -0.18
CA GLY A 3 -14.50 1.66 -1.47
C GLY A 3 -13.40 0.71 -1.96
N GLY A 4 -13.57 0.19 -3.18
CA GLY A 4 -12.65 -0.76 -3.80
C GLY A 4 -13.17 -2.19 -3.77
N LYS A 5 -12.76 -2.99 -4.76
CA LYS A 5 -13.15 -4.39 -4.95
C LYS A 5 -11.95 -5.14 -5.55
N SER A 6 -11.67 -6.35 -5.09
CA SER A 6 -10.63 -7.18 -5.69
C SER A 6 -11.18 -7.91 -6.92
N ILE A 7 -10.29 -8.55 -7.68
CA ILE A 7 -10.69 -9.43 -8.79
C ILE A 7 -11.44 -10.68 -8.32
N TYR A 8 -11.31 -11.04 -7.04
CA TYR A 8 -11.93 -12.21 -6.42
C TYR A 8 -13.29 -11.92 -5.77
N GLY A 9 -13.68 -10.64 -5.67
CA GLY A 9 -14.91 -10.25 -4.99
C GLY A 9 -14.76 -8.98 -4.16
N ASN A 10 -15.70 -8.75 -3.24
CA ASN A 10 -15.67 -7.56 -2.38
C ASN A 10 -14.49 -7.58 -1.41
N LYS A 11 -14.14 -8.76 -0.90
CA LYS A 11 -13.04 -9.00 0.03
C LYS A 11 -12.37 -10.34 -0.30
N PHE A 12 -11.12 -10.49 0.09
CA PHE A 12 -10.40 -11.76 0.07
C PHE A 12 -9.47 -11.90 1.28
N ASP A 13 -9.03 -13.12 1.51
CA ASP A 13 -8.28 -13.54 2.69
C ASP A 13 -6.82 -13.01 2.70
N ASP A 14 -6.18 -13.04 3.87
CA ASP A 14 -4.76 -12.75 4.00
C ASP A 14 -3.94 -13.96 3.50
N GLU A 15 -3.21 -13.80 2.39
CA GLU A 15 -2.50 -14.93 1.75
C GLU A 15 -1.30 -15.43 2.57
N SER A 16 -0.42 -14.51 3.02
CA SER A 16 0.78 -14.85 3.79
C SER A 16 1.31 -13.63 4.54
N PHE A 17 1.95 -13.87 5.69
CA PHE A 17 2.67 -12.85 6.48
C PHE A 17 4.17 -13.14 6.57
N GLU A 18 4.71 -13.94 5.65
CA GLU A 18 6.16 -14.25 5.61
C GLU A 18 7.01 -12.99 5.37
N LEU A 19 6.56 -12.13 4.47
CA LEU A 19 7.23 -10.86 4.17
C LEU A 19 6.90 -9.79 5.25
N LYS A 20 7.89 -8.96 5.56
CA LYS A 20 7.84 -7.96 6.64
C LYS A 20 8.00 -6.54 6.11
N HIS A 21 7.52 -5.56 6.86
CA HIS A 21 7.59 -4.14 6.51
C HIS A 21 8.97 -3.54 6.85
N THR A 22 9.98 -3.98 6.12
CA THR A 22 11.40 -3.75 6.43
C THR A 22 11.91 -2.34 6.14
N GLY A 23 11.21 -1.53 5.35
CA GLY A 23 11.70 -0.19 5.00
C GLY A 23 10.84 0.59 4.00
N PRO A 24 11.37 1.73 3.49
CA PRO A 24 10.74 2.51 2.45
C PRO A 24 10.54 1.71 1.15
N GLY A 25 9.42 1.91 0.47
CA GLY A 25 9.10 1.27 -0.80
C GLY A 25 8.45 -0.11 -0.70
N ILE A 26 8.25 -0.65 0.50
CA ILE A 26 7.48 -1.89 0.69
C ILE A 26 6.02 -1.65 0.31
N LEU A 27 5.46 -2.53 -0.52
CA LEU A 27 4.08 -2.52 -1.00
C LEU A 27 3.24 -3.55 -0.24
N SER A 28 2.11 -3.09 0.32
CA SER A 28 1.31 -3.88 1.25
C SER A 28 -0.19 -3.56 1.15
N MET A 29 -1.03 -4.54 1.51
CA MET A 29 -2.50 -4.44 1.40
C MET A 29 -3.10 -3.65 2.56
N ALA A 30 -3.94 -2.67 2.25
CA ALA A 30 -4.78 -2.04 3.25
C ALA A 30 -6.04 -2.88 3.50
N ASN A 31 -6.43 -3.03 4.76
CA ASN A 31 -7.60 -3.80 5.17
C ASN A 31 -8.32 -3.12 6.36
N SER A 32 -9.46 -3.70 6.73
CA SER A 32 -10.31 -3.29 7.86
C SER A 32 -10.33 -4.34 8.99
N GLY A 33 -9.25 -5.11 9.11
CA GLY A 33 -9.15 -6.31 9.95
C GLY A 33 -8.85 -7.57 9.13
N PRO A 34 -8.67 -8.74 9.80
CA PRO A 34 -8.29 -9.98 9.14
C PRO A 34 -9.20 -10.33 7.96
N ASN A 35 -8.61 -10.87 6.89
CA ASN A 35 -9.33 -11.36 5.70
C ASN A 35 -10.28 -10.33 5.07
N SER A 36 -9.87 -9.06 5.05
CA SER A 36 -10.67 -7.98 4.47
C SER A 36 -9.94 -7.17 3.41
N ASN A 37 -9.05 -7.84 2.68
CA ASN A 37 -8.29 -7.26 1.59
C ASN A 37 -9.21 -6.94 0.40
N GLY A 38 -8.97 -5.82 -0.27
CA GLY A 38 -9.78 -5.34 -1.40
C GLY A 38 -8.87 -4.90 -2.55
N SER A 39 -8.95 -3.61 -2.92
CA SER A 39 -8.04 -3.01 -3.91
C SER A 39 -7.17 -1.90 -3.36
N GLN A 40 -7.33 -1.57 -2.08
CA GLN A 40 -6.53 -0.53 -1.43
C GLN A 40 -5.17 -1.09 -1.02
N PHE A 41 -4.13 -0.33 -1.30
CA PHE A 41 -2.75 -0.66 -0.97
C PHE A 41 -2.05 0.57 -0.39
N PHE A 42 -0.89 0.35 0.22
CA PHE A 42 -0.01 1.42 0.66
C PHE A 42 1.45 1.09 0.36
N LEU A 43 2.25 2.15 0.28
CA LEU A 43 3.70 2.10 0.21
C LEU A 43 4.29 2.64 1.51
N CYS A 44 5.19 1.88 2.14
CA CYS A 44 5.89 2.34 3.33
C CYS A 44 6.89 3.45 2.97
N LEU A 45 6.99 4.48 3.81
CA LEU A 45 8.01 5.54 3.69
C LEU A 45 9.18 5.34 4.67
N ALA A 46 9.03 4.41 5.61
CA ALA A 46 10.02 3.99 6.59
C ALA A 46 9.77 2.52 6.97
N LYS A 47 10.61 1.95 7.83
CA LYS A 47 10.32 0.65 8.45
C LYS A 47 9.05 0.77 9.30
N THR A 48 8.10 -0.16 9.12
CA THR A 48 6.79 -0.12 9.79
C THR A 48 6.42 -1.49 10.37
N ASP A 49 7.30 -2.04 11.20
CA ASP A 49 7.18 -3.39 11.77
C ASP A 49 5.91 -3.61 12.62
N TRP A 50 5.30 -2.56 13.16
CA TRP A 50 4.02 -2.64 13.87
C TRP A 50 2.83 -3.08 12.99
N LEU A 51 3.00 -3.08 11.66
CA LEU A 51 2.04 -3.57 10.65
C LEU A 51 2.27 -5.05 10.29
N ASP A 52 3.36 -5.66 10.73
CA ASP A 52 3.66 -7.07 10.47
C ASP A 52 2.56 -7.96 11.04
N ASN A 53 2.19 -9.01 10.28
CA ASN A 53 1.11 -9.94 10.58
C ASN A 53 -0.31 -9.32 10.64
N LYS A 54 -0.46 -8.05 10.22
CA LYS A 54 -1.76 -7.36 10.11
C LYS A 54 -2.06 -6.96 8.68
N HIS A 55 -1.02 -6.65 7.91
CA HIS A 55 -1.11 -6.27 6.50
C HIS A 55 -0.20 -7.17 5.67
N VAL A 56 -0.74 -7.71 4.59
CA VAL A 56 -0.01 -8.61 3.69
C VAL A 56 0.94 -7.79 2.83
N VAL A 57 2.24 -8.02 2.98
CA VAL A 57 3.27 -7.49 2.08
C VAL A 57 3.32 -8.35 0.83
N PHE A 58 3.23 -7.73 -0.34
CA PHE A 58 3.17 -8.44 -1.63
C PHE A 58 4.09 -7.87 -2.71
N GLY A 59 4.92 -6.88 -2.39
CA GLY A 59 5.90 -6.34 -3.34
C GLY A 59 6.78 -5.25 -2.76
N HIS A 60 7.64 -4.68 -3.62
CA HIS A 60 8.44 -3.52 -3.28
C HIS A 60 8.78 -2.70 -4.53
N VAL A 61 9.05 -1.40 -4.33
CA VAL A 61 9.46 -0.47 -5.38
C VAL A 61 10.90 -0.78 -5.82
N LEU A 62 11.07 -1.14 -7.10
CA LEU A 62 12.39 -1.33 -7.72
C LEU A 62 13.01 -0.01 -8.22
N SER A 63 12.18 0.88 -8.75
CA SER A 63 12.58 2.18 -9.30
C SER A 63 11.50 3.23 -9.03
N GLY A 64 11.89 4.50 -8.89
CA GLY A 64 10.96 5.61 -8.62
C GLY A 64 10.74 5.91 -7.13
N LEU A 65 11.65 5.51 -6.24
CA LEU A 65 11.60 5.88 -4.82
C LEU A 65 11.65 7.40 -4.59
N ASP A 66 12.25 8.16 -5.50
CA ASP A 66 12.24 9.62 -5.49
C ASP A 66 10.84 10.20 -5.72
N VAL A 67 10.03 9.57 -6.59
CA VAL A 67 8.62 9.93 -6.79
C VAL A 67 7.82 9.67 -5.51
N LEU A 68 8.05 8.52 -4.86
CA LEU A 68 7.42 8.21 -3.57
C LEU A 68 7.78 9.26 -2.49
N LYS A 69 9.06 9.63 -2.37
CA LYS A 69 9.50 10.71 -1.47
C LYS A 69 8.91 12.07 -1.84
N LYS A 70 8.66 12.33 -3.13
CA LYS A 70 8.01 13.56 -3.59
C LYS A 70 6.54 13.59 -3.17
N MET A 71 5.83 12.46 -3.24
CA MET A 71 4.44 12.32 -2.77
C MET A 71 4.31 12.62 -1.27
N GLU A 72 5.25 12.14 -0.45
CA GLU A 72 5.28 12.36 1.00
C GLU A 72 5.22 13.85 1.38
N LYS A 73 5.88 14.73 0.60
CA LYS A 73 5.89 16.18 0.85
C LYS A 73 4.50 16.83 0.77
N TYR A 74 3.55 16.17 0.11
CA TYR A 74 2.18 16.65 0.01
C TYR A 74 1.26 16.06 1.09
N GLY A 75 1.75 15.10 1.89
CA GLY A 75 1.02 14.51 3.00
C GLY A 75 1.08 15.35 4.28
N SER A 76 0.26 14.97 5.26
CA SER A 76 0.25 15.56 6.60
C SER A 76 0.33 14.46 7.65
N LYS A 77 0.64 14.83 8.91
CA LYS A 77 0.60 13.89 10.04
C LYS A 77 -0.78 13.26 10.26
N GLY A 78 -1.85 13.93 9.82
CA GLY A 78 -3.22 13.42 9.90
C GLY A 78 -3.65 12.58 8.69
N GLY A 79 -2.75 12.32 7.74
CA GLY A 79 -3.05 11.56 6.52
C GLY A 79 -3.79 12.34 5.43
N SER A 80 -4.13 13.61 5.67
CA SER A 80 -4.70 14.47 4.62
C SER A 80 -3.64 14.86 3.59
N VAL A 81 -4.05 14.93 2.32
CA VAL A 81 -3.16 15.31 1.22
C VAL A 81 -3.47 16.75 0.80
N SER A 82 -2.45 17.59 0.73
CA SER A 82 -2.52 19.01 0.38
C SER A 82 -2.73 19.27 -1.12
N GLN A 83 -2.41 18.29 -1.97
CA GLN A 83 -2.56 18.37 -3.42
C GLN A 83 -3.09 17.05 -3.99
N LYS A 84 -3.67 17.10 -5.18
CA LYS A 84 -4.18 15.92 -5.87
C LYS A 84 -3.01 15.05 -6.35
N VAL A 85 -2.86 13.86 -5.76
CA VAL A 85 -1.87 12.85 -6.17
C VAL A 85 -2.64 11.68 -6.80
N VAL A 86 -2.41 11.43 -8.09
CA VAL A 86 -3.22 10.50 -8.89
C VAL A 86 -2.31 9.62 -9.73
N ILE A 87 -2.64 8.33 -9.81
CA ILE A 87 -2.07 7.42 -10.80
C ILE A 87 -2.72 7.76 -12.15
N THR A 88 -1.99 8.49 -12.99
CA THR A 88 -2.50 8.94 -14.30
C THR A 88 -2.43 7.84 -15.36
N THR A 89 -1.49 6.90 -15.22
CA THR A 89 -1.32 5.73 -16.08
C THR A 89 -0.68 4.61 -15.27
N CYS A 90 -1.07 3.37 -15.56
CA CYS A 90 -0.50 2.16 -14.97
C CYS A 90 -0.56 1.02 -15.99
N GLY A 91 0.25 -0.02 -15.76
CA GLY A 91 0.35 -1.18 -16.63
C GLY A 91 1.43 -2.13 -16.13
N GLU A 92 1.70 -3.16 -16.94
CA GLU A 92 2.77 -4.13 -16.72
C GLU A 92 3.92 -3.85 -17.70
N LEU A 93 5.16 -4.08 -17.23
CA LEU A 93 6.35 -4.03 -18.07
C LEU A 93 6.73 -5.47 -18.45
N LEU A 94 7.00 -5.70 -19.73
CA LEU A 94 7.42 -6.99 -20.28
C LEU A 94 8.95 -7.16 -20.27
#